data_AF-A0AAD5USJ2-F1
#
_entry.id   AF-A0AAD5USJ2-F1
#
_cell.length_a   1.000
_cell.length_b   1.000
_cell.length_c   1.000
_cell.angle_alpha   90.00
_cell.angle_beta   90.00
_cell.angle_gamma   90.00
#
_symmetry.space_group_name_H-M   'P 1'
#
loop_
_entity.id
_entity.type
_entity.pdbx_description
1 polymer ?
#
loop_
_entity_poly.entity_id
_entity_poly.type
_entity_poly.pdbx_seq_one_letter_code
_entity_poly.pdbx_strand_id
1 'polypeptide(L)'
;MVQAALPAGIVVPDGNELSIKLQGMGTQNYICNTTSGAFALDSVTSTLFKESTDFSLTPTAYYIFVDGKPTWISAADNSTITGAPQAKVPATNASFSVPNVLLKAVANNNVPGLFSGVSYFVRINTNGGQPPASCTGGQTAQVDYSADYWFYVPTGFKAPTVTKPTAYVVPTLTAPPNPVTTQYSIPTTLPLPAGNTLKSHYQGIGTQNYICDDKTSTFTLSNVTAALFKQGAEYQLTPSIQYVFVNGVPTWIAIGDKSTVSGTPITKVPSPDPANIPWVLLKSNTTNTPNGILNDVTFLARVNTFQGVPPSTCKSGEVAFVDYTADYYFYVANTSATATANNMPPPTYSPKVVSSSSTYSSIFLLFPFIFYSLL
;
A
#
# COMPACT_ATOMS: atom_id res chain seq x y z
N MET A 1 -25.36 3.43 19.13
CA MET A 1 -24.80 4.45 18.21
C MET A 1 -25.75 4.57 17.03
N VAL A 2 -26.17 5.78 16.67
CA VAL A 2 -27.10 6.01 15.55
C VAL A 2 -26.35 5.71 14.25
N GLN A 3 -26.87 4.79 13.44
CA GLN A 3 -26.34 4.50 12.12
C GLN A 3 -26.32 5.81 11.31
N ALA A 4 -25.15 6.25 10.85
CA ALA A 4 -25.06 7.45 10.02
C ALA A 4 -25.96 7.29 8.79
N ALA A 5 -26.76 8.31 8.47
CA ALA A 5 -27.54 8.34 7.25
C ALA A 5 -26.65 8.84 6.09
N LEU A 6 -27.01 8.50 4.85
CA LEU A 6 -26.35 9.10 3.68
C LEU A 6 -26.59 10.62 3.67
N PRO A 7 -25.60 11.44 3.26
CA PRO A 7 -25.79 12.88 3.09
C PRO A 7 -26.94 13.19 2.12
N ALA A 8 -27.69 14.26 2.41
CA ALA A 8 -28.72 14.75 1.48
C ALA A 8 -28.10 15.05 0.10
N GLY A 9 -28.70 14.51 -0.97
CA GLY A 9 -28.17 14.60 -2.34
C GLY A 9 -27.28 13.42 -2.76
N ILE A 10 -26.91 12.53 -1.84
CA ILE A 10 -26.34 11.21 -2.16
C ILE A 10 -27.46 10.18 -2.05
N VAL A 11 -28.00 9.79 -3.21
CA VAL A 11 -29.07 8.78 -3.30
C VAL A 11 -28.55 7.60 -4.10
N VAL A 12 -28.41 6.45 -3.43
CA VAL A 12 -28.09 5.20 -4.12
C VAL A 12 -29.33 4.77 -4.91
N PRO A 13 -29.21 4.43 -6.20
CA PRO A 13 -30.37 4.04 -6.99
C PRO A 13 -31.13 2.83 -6.42
N ASP A 14 -32.45 2.84 -6.58
CA ASP A 14 -33.33 1.75 -6.16
C ASP A 14 -32.89 0.41 -6.75
N GLY A 15 -33.22 -0.68 -6.03
CA GLY A 15 -32.79 -2.02 -6.39
C GLY A 15 -31.33 -2.32 -6.09
N ASN A 16 -30.69 -1.53 -5.22
CA ASN A 16 -29.36 -1.81 -4.68
C ASN A 16 -29.40 -1.87 -3.14
N GLU A 17 -28.64 -2.78 -2.56
CA GLU A 17 -28.53 -2.97 -1.12
C GLU A 17 -27.08 -2.90 -0.63
N LEU A 18 -26.89 -2.46 0.62
CA LEU A 18 -25.57 -2.29 1.22
C LEU A 18 -24.89 -3.66 1.39
N SER A 19 -23.68 -3.80 0.84
CA SER A 19 -22.88 -5.02 0.92
C SER A 19 -21.75 -4.90 1.95
N ILE A 20 -20.94 -3.84 1.88
CA ILE A 20 -19.79 -3.66 2.78
C ILE A 20 -19.53 -2.19 3.10
N LYS A 21 -19.08 -1.93 4.33
CA LYS A 21 -18.55 -0.64 4.80
C LYS A 21 -17.07 -0.77 5.11
N LEU A 22 -16.28 0.19 4.63
CA LEU A 22 -14.86 0.31 4.92
C LEU A 22 -14.53 1.74 5.35
N GLN A 23 -13.50 1.90 6.18
CA GLN A 23 -12.96 3.19 6.57
C GLN A 23 -11.61 3.37 5.90
N GLY A 24 -11.48 4.42 5.09
CA GLY A 24 -10.27 4.72 4.35
C GLY A 24 -9.47 5.85 4.99
N MET A 25 -8.16 5.68 5.04
CA MET A 25 -7.21 6.71 5.46
C MET A 25 -6.05 6.76 4.47
N GLY A 26 -5.64 7.97 4.10
CA GLY A 26 -4.50 8.18 3.22
C GLY A 26 -4.44 9.61 2.71
N THR A 27 -4.11 9.81 1.44
CA THR A 27 -3.86 11.13 0.87
C THR A 27 -4.51 11.33 -0.49
N GLN A 28 -4.87 12.58 -0.74
CA GLN A 28 -5.16 13.10 -2.08
C GLN A 28 -3.90 13.82 -2.58
N ASN A 29 -3.43 13.48 -3.78
CA ASN A 29 -2.18 13.99 -4.32
C ASN A 29 -2.48 14.88 -5.53
N TYR A 30 -2.00 16.11 -5.49
CA TYR A 30 -2.29 17.15 -6.46
C TYR A 30 -1.03 17.64 -7.16
N ILE A 31 -1.19 18.05 -8.41
CA ILE A 31 -0.20 18.82 -9.16
C ILE A 31 -0.83 20.13 -9.64
N CYS A 32 -0.11 21.22 -9.44
CA CYS A 32 -0.52 22.53 -9.92
C CYS A 32 -0.34 22.59 -11.42
N ASN A 33 -1.45 22.76 -12.14
CA ASN A 33 -1.41 22.90 -13.57
C ASN A 33 -0.72 24.22 -13.94
N THR A 34 0.26 24.14 -14.83
CA THR A 34 1.09 25.29 -15.25
C THR A 34 0.31 26.32 -16.07
N THR A 35 -0.78 25.92 -16.71
CA THR A 35 -1.63 26.79 -17.54
C THR A 35 -2.75 27.42 -16.74
N SER A 36 -3.44 26.65 -15.89
CA SER A 36 -4.60 27.16 -15.13
C SER A 36 -4.23 27.75 -13.77
N GLY A 37 -3.02 27.50 -13.26
CA GLY A 37 -2.62 27.94 -11.91
C GLY A 37 -3.42 27.30 -10.79
N ALA A 38 -4.08 26.16 -11.06
CA ALA A 38 -4.93 25.45 -10.11
C ALA A 38 -4.44 24.01 -9.91
N PHE A 39 -4.59 23.52 -8.68
CA PHE A 39 -4.32 22.12 -8.37
C PHE A 39 -5.32 21.20 -9.09
N ALA A 40 -4.79 20.26 -9.86
CA ALA A 40 -5.52 19.11 -10.38
C ALA A 40 -5.19 17.88 -9.54
N LEU A 41 -6.20 17.04 -9.27
CA LEU A 41 -5.97 15.76 -8.61
C LEU A 41 -5.20 14.86 -9.58
N ASP A 42 -4.02 14.45 -9.17
CA ASP A 42 -3.10 13.61 -9.95
C ASP A 42 -3.27 12.13 -9.58
N SER A 43 -3.24 11.85 -8.27
CA SER A 43 -3.33 10.49 -7.75
C SER A 43 -3.91 10.47 -6.35
N VAL A 44 -4.18 9.26 -5.86
CA VAL A 44 -4.69 9.00 -4.52
C VAL A 44 -3.96 7.80 -3.95
N THR A 45 -3.85 7.77 -2.63
CA THR A 45 -3.42 6.57 -1.93
C THR A 45 -4.24 6.48 -0.67
N SER A 46 -5.03 5.44 -0.52
CA SER A 46 -5.79 5.22 0.71
C SER A 46 -5.86 3.73 1.03
N THR A 47 -5.64 3.41 2.29
CA THR A 47 -5.81 2.06 2.83
C THR A 47 -7.17 2.00 3.51
N LEU A 48 -7.95 0.98 3.15
CA LEU A 48 -9.32 0.80 3.61
C LEU A 48 -9.38 -0.39 4.58
N PHE A 49 -9.96 -0.17 5.75
CA PHE A 49 -10.12 -1.15 6.81
C PHE A 49 -11.58 -1.49 7.01
N LYS A 50 -11.88 -2.72 7.42
CA LYS A 50 -13.25 -3.09 7.80
C LYS A 50 -13.60 -2.44 9.13
N GLU A 51 -14.81 -1.92 9.24
CA GLU A 51 -15.34 -1.45 10.54
C GLU A 51 -15.35 -2.63 11.53
N SER A 52 -14.58 -2.51 12.61
CA SER A 52 -14.36 -3.57 13.59
C SER A 52 -14.18 -2.97 14.98
N THR A 53 -14.70 -3.65 16.01
CA THR A 53 -14.43 -3.34 17.42
C THR A 53 -13.05 -3.83 17.85
N ASP A 54 -12.49 -4.81 17.13
CA ASP A 54 -11.15 -5.32 17.33
C ASP A 54 -10.21 -4.57 16.38
N PHE A 55 -9.23 -3.88 16.96
CA PHE A 55 -8.28 -3.03 16.25
C PHE A 55 -7.28 -3.87 15.42
N SER A 56 -7.77 -4.54 14.38
CA SER A 56 -6.96 -5.26 13.42
C SER A 56 -6.53 -4.28 12.32
N LEU A 57 -5.27 -3.87 12.31
CA LEU A 57 -4.67 -3.04 11.25
C LEU A 57 -4.46 -3.81 9.93
N THR A 58 -5.27 -4.83 9.66
CA THR A 58 -5.21 -5.59 8.42
C THR A 58 -5.95 -4.82 7.33
N PRO A 59 -5.27 -4.38 6.26
CA PRO A 59 -5.94 -3.76 5.13
C PRO A 59 -7.00 -4.70 4.55
N THR A 60 -8.20 -4.20 4.33
CA THR A 60 -9.26 -4.91 3.60
C THR A 60 -9.18 -4.59 2.11
N ALA A 61 -8.84 -3.34 1.78
CA ALA A 61 -8.71 -2.89 0.41
C ALA A 61 -7.75 -1.69 0.30
N TYR A 62 -7.38 -1.37 -0.93
CA TYR A 62 -6.64 -0.18 -1.30
C TYR A 62 -7.43 0.66 -2.29
N TYR A 63 -7.27 1.97 -2.24
CA TYR A 63 -7.80 2.92 -3.22
C TYR A 63 -6.65 3.70 -3.86
N ILE A 64 -6.47 3.47 -5.16
CA ILE A 64 -5.42 4.07 -5.99
C ILE A 64 -5.98 4.45 -7.37
N PHE A 65 -5.17 5.09 -8.21
CA PHE A 65 -5.48 5.25 -9.62
C PHE A 65 -4.79 4.16 -10.44
N VAL A 66 -5.56 3.47 -11.29
CA VAL A 66 -5.06 2.51 -12.30
C VAL A 66 -5.39 3.08 -13.66
N ASP A 67 -4.38 3.31 -14.51
CA ASP A 67 -4.51 3.99 -15.80
C ASP A 67 -5.27 5.34 -15.71
N GLY A 68 -4.96 6.11 -14.66
CA GLY A 68 -5.60 7.40 -14.38
C GLY A 68 -7.04 7.31 -13.86
N LYS A 69 -7.56 6.11 -13.57
CA LYS A 69 -8.94 5.90 -13.11
C LYS A 69 -9.00 5.48 -11.64
N PRO A 70 -9.90 6.07 -10.84
CA PRO A 70 -10.07 5.71 -9.43
C PRO A 70 -10.52 4.25 -9.30
N THR A 71 -9.70 3.43 -8.65
CA THR A 71 -9.88 1.99 -8.56
C THR A 71 -9.65 1.51 -7.13
N TRP A 72 -10.59 0.70 -6.64
CA TRP A 72 -10.51 0.01 -5.36
C TRP A 72 -10.11 -1.44 -5.60
N ILE A 73 -9.24 -1.96 -4.74
CA ILE A 73 -8.60 -3.27 -4.91
C ILE A 73 -8.67 -4.02 -3.58
N SER A 74 -9.25 -5.23 -3.59
CA SER A 74 -9.34 -6.08 -2.41
C SER A 74 -7.95 -6.59 -2.03
N ALA A 75 -7.58 -6.47 -0.75
CA ALA A 75 -6.30 -6.97 -0.26
C ALA A 75 -6.26 -8.50 -0.14
N ALA A 76 -7.42 -9.17 -0.08
CA ALA A 76 -7.51 -10.61 0.20
C ALA A 76 -7.70 -11.47 -1.06
N ASP A 77 -8.41 -10.95 -2.06
CA ASP A 77 -8.84 -11.71 -3.24
C ASP A 77 -8.57 -10.99 -4.56
N ASN A 78 -8.01 -9.78 -4.50
CA ASN A 78 -7.61 -9.02 -5.68
C ASN A 78 -8.74 -8.61 -6.62
N SER A 79 -10.00 -8.81 -6.25
CA SER A 79 -11.12 -8.21 -6.97
C SER A 79 -10.95 -6.69 -7.02
N THR A 80 -11.31 -6.08 -8.14
CA THR A 80 -11.24 -4.62 -8.31
C THR A 80 -12.58 -4.03 -8.65
N ILE A 81 -12.73 -2.74 -8.39
CA ILE A 81 -13.84 -1.93 -8.92
C ILE A 81 -13.34 -0.54 -9.26
N THR A 82 -13.67 -0.06 -10.46
CA THR A 82 -13.41 1.31 -10.92
C THR A 82 -14.72 2.08 -10.89
N GLY A 83 -14.70 3.30 -10.33
CA GLY A 83 -15.89 4.13 -10.15
C GLY A 83 -15.91 5.38 -11.03
N ALA A 84 -17.06 5.70 -11.60
CA ALA A 84 -17.32 7.02 -12.18
C ALA A 84 -18.23 7.83 -11.26
N PRO A 85 -17.91 9.10 -10.94
CA PRO A 85 -18.79 9.96 -10.15
C PRO A 85 -20.17 10.09 -10.82
N GLN A 86 -21.24 10.05 -10.02
CA GLN A 86 -22.62 10.28 -10.45
C GLN A 86 -23.25 11.46 -9.71
N ALA A 87 -22.90 11.64 -8.45
CA ALA A 87 -23.31 12.78 -7.65
C ALA A 87 -22.15 13.23 -6.76
N LYS A 88 -22.12 14.52 -6.46
CA LYS A 88 -21.09 15.14 -5.62
C LYS A 88 -21.78 16.17 -4.72
N VAL A 89 -21.60 16.01 -3.42
CA VAL A 89 -22.18 16.90 -2.39
C VAL A 89 -21.03 17.44 -1.54
N PRO A 90 -20.96 18.77 -1.29
CA PRO A 90 -19.95 19.33 -0.40
C PRO A 90 -19.87 18.59 0.95
N ALA A 91 -18.66 18.47 1.49
CA ALA A 91 -18.49 18.06 2.87
C ALA A 91 -18.94 19.18 3.82
N THR A 92 -19.22 18.84 5.09
CA THR A 92 -19.61 19.81 6.12
C THR A 92 -18.59 20.96 6.23
N ASN A 93 -17.29 20.65 6.13
CA ASN A 93 -16.23 21.62 6.03
C ASN A 93 -15.61 21.60 4.62
N ALA A 94 -16.29 22.20 3.64
CA ALA A 94 -15.91 22.13 2.23
C ALA A 94 -14.59 22.85 1.89
N SER A 95 -14.06 23.72 2.76
CA SER A 95 -12.74 24.35 2.58
C SER A 95 -11.58 23.45 3.00
N PHE A 96 -11.85 22.39 3.77
CA PHE A 96 -10.85 21.45 4.29
C PHE A 96 -11.01 20.04 3.71
N SER A 97 -12.26 19.62 3.52
CA SER A 97 -12.60 18.25 3.13
C SER A 97 -13.00 18.16 1.67
N VAL A 98 -12.48 17.14 0.98
CA VAL A 98 -12.98 16.79 -0.36
C VAL A 98 -14.47 16.45 -0.32
N PRO A 99 -15.23 16.65 -1.40
CA PRO A 99 -16.67 16.38 -1.37
C PRO A 99 -17.01 14.89 -1.23
N ASN A 100 -18.18 14.66 -0.61
CA ASN A 100 -18.86 13.37 -0.61
C ASN A 100 -19.30 13.02 -2.03
N VAL A 101 -19.19 11.76 -2.42
CA VAL A 101 -19.50 11.34 -3.79
C VAL A 101 -20.27 10.02 -3.82
N LEU A 102 -21.23 9.95 -4.74
CA LEU A 102 -21.78 8.70 -5.25
C LEU A 102 -21.00 8.32 -6.50
N LEU A 103 -20.57 7.06 -6.57
CA LEU A 103 -19.92 6.48 -7.73
C LEU A 103 -20.75 5.32 -8.28
N LYS A 104 -20.78 5.21 -9.61
CA LYS A 104 -21.26 4.03 -10.33
C LYS A 104 -20.06 3.17 -10.70
N ALA A 105 -20.16 1.86 -10.48
CA ALA A 105 -19.20 0.90 -11.00
C ALA A 105 -19.20 0.92 -12.54
N VAL A 106 -18.02 1.13 -13.14
CA VAL A 106 -17.88 1.19 -14.61
C VAL A 106 -16.92 0.14 -15.17
N ALA A 107 -16.05 -0.43 -14.34
CA ALA A 107 -15.19 -1.54 -14.71
C ALA A 107 -14.79 -2.35 -13.47
N ASN A 108 -14.46 -3.61 -13.67
CA ASN A 108 -13.82 -4.50 -12.71
C ASN A 108 -12.91 -5.47 -13.47
N ASN A 109 -12.08 -6.22 -12.76
CA ASN A 109 -11.22 -7.25 -13.33
C ASN A 109 -11.90 -8.63 -13.47
N ASN A 110 -13.21 -8.73 -13.25
CA ASN A 110 -13.99 -9.97 -13.25
C ASN A 110 -13.48 -11.08 -12.30
N VAL A 111 -12.59 -10.75 -11.35
CA VAL A 111 -12.13 -11.69 -10.32
C VAL A 111 -13.22 -11.83 -9.25
N PRO A 112 -13.72 -13.06 -8.96
CA PRO A 112 -14.65 -13.28 -7.87
C PRO A 112 -14.03 -12.90 -6.53
N GLY A 113 -14.75 -12.14 -5.70
CA GLY A 113 -14.18 -11.58 -4.46
C GLY A 113 -15.02 -10.46 -3.84
N LEU A 114 -14.40 -9.72 -2.94
CA LEU A 114 -14.97 -8.63 -2.15
C LEU A 114 -15.81 -7.65 -2.96
N PHE A 115 -15.34 -7.26 -4.15
CA PHE A 115 -16.02 -6.29 -5.01
C PHE A 115 -16.93 -6.92 -6.08
N SER A 116 -17.21 -8.23 -5.98
CA SER A 116 -18.16 -8.89 -6.87
C SER A 116 -19.56 -8.31 -6.74
N GLY A 117 -20.18 -8.04 -7.87
CA GLY A 117 -21.55 -7.52 -7.95
C GLY A 117 -21.71 -6.06 -7.53
N VAL A 118 -20.64 -5.36 -7.14
CA VAL A 118 -20.75 -3.95 -6.77
C VAL A 118 -21.20 -3.14 -7.98
N SER A 119 -22.32 -2.43 -7.84
CA SER A 119 -22.96 -1.61 -8.86
C SER A 119 -22.83 -0.11 -8.57
N TYR A 120 -22.90 0.25 -7.29
CA TYR A 120 -22.77 1.62 -6.79
C TYR A 120 -21.99 1.61 -5.48
N PHE A 121 -21.32 2.71 -5.19
CA PHE A 121 -20.67 2.90 -3.91
C PHE A 121 -20.50 4.37 -3.62
N VAL A 122 -20.35 4.71 -2.35
CA VAL A 122 -20.24 6.09 -1.90
C VAL A 122 -18.94 6.28 -1.14
N ARG A 123 -18.36 7.47 -1.26
CA ARG A 123 -17.31 7.97 -0.36
C ARG A 123 -17.91 9.14 0.40
N ILE A 124 -18.12 8.96 1.69
CA ILE A 124 -18.85 9.90 2.55
C ILE A 124 -18.09 10.16 3.85
N ASN A 125 -18.56 11.11 4.66
CA ASN A 125 -17.91 11.50 5.92
C ASN A 125 -16.44 11.88 5.71
N THR A 126 -16.17 12.58 4.61
CA THR A 126 -14.83 12.98 4.22
C THR A 126 -14.25 14.00 5.20
N ASN A 127 -13.03 13.75 5.66
CA ASN A 127 -12.25 14.66 6.48
C ASN A 127 -10.89 14.90 5.81
N GLY A 128 -10.61 16.14 5.41
CA GLY A 128 -9.36 16.49 4.74
C GLY A 128 -9.35 16.22 3.24
N GLY A 129 -8.16 16.32 2.65
CA GLY A 129 -7.91 16.09 1.23
C GLY A 129 -8.14 17.29 0.31
N GLN A 130 -8.70 18.41 0.77
CA GLN A 130 -8.84 19.59 -0.08
C GLN A 130 -7.46 20.24 -0.32
N PRO A 131 -7.05 20.53 -1.58
CA PRO A 131 -5.75 21.15 -1.84
C PRO A 131 -5.71 22.60 -1.29
N PRO A 132 -4.51 23.15 -1.05
CA PRO A 132 -4.35 24.57 -0.75
C PRO A 132 -5.03 25.46 -1.82
N ALA A 133 -5.50 26.64 -1.41
CA ALA A 133 -6.30 27.51 -2.27
C ALA A 133 -5.53 28.07 -3.48
N SER A 134 -4.21 28.14 -3.42
CA SER A 134 -3.34 28.66 -4.47
C SER A 134 -2.09 27.79 -4.64
N CYS A 135 -1.50 27.85 -5.83
CA CYS A 135 -0.29 27.12 -6.16
C CYS A 135 0.51 27.81 -7.27
N THR A 136 1.80 27.44 -7.39
CA THR A 136 2.66 27.79 -8.53
C THR A 136 2.76 26.59 -9.48
N GLY A 137 2.78 26.82 -10.80
CA GLY A 137 2.81 25.75 -11.81
C GLY A 137 3.89 24.69 -11.53
N GLY A 138 3.50 23.42 -11.56
CA GLY A 138 4.37 22.28 -11.23
C GLY A 138 4.50 21.96 -9.73
N GLN A 139 4.01 22.83 -8.84
CA GLN A 139 3.96 22.54 -7.41
C GLN A 139 3.09 21.32 -7.14
N THR A 140 3.54 20.42 -6.27
CA THR A 140 2.75 19.28 -5.81
C THR A 140 2.22 19.51 -4.40
N ALA A 141 1.06 18.94 -4.07
CA ALA A 141 0.52 18.93 -2.72
C ALA A 141 -0.04 17.55 -2.38
N GLN A 142 0.34 17.02 -1.22
CA GLN A 142 -0.22 15.79 -0.67
C GLN A 142 -1.03 16.16 0.56
N VAL A 143 -2.33 15.92 0.52
CA VAL A 143 -3.25 16.32 1.59
C VAL A 143 -3.85 15.09 2.22
N ASP A 144 -3.59 14.93 3.52
CA ASP A 144 -4.12 13.83 4.31
C ASP A 144 -5.65 13.88 4.34
N TYR A 145 -6.24 12.69 4.30
CA TYR A 145 -7.66 12.52 4.08
C TYR A 145 -8.14 11.20 4.69
N SER A 146 -9.36 11.23 5.23
CA SER A 146 -10.11 10.03 5.61
C SER A 146 -11.55 10.09 5.12
N ALA A 147 -12.19 8.94 4.96
CA ALA A 147 -13.63 8.81 4.68
C ALA A 147 -14.15 7.42 4.97
N ASP A 148 -15.48 7.32 5.01
CA ASP A 148 -16.18 6.05 4.92
C ASP A 148 -16.50 5.71 3.46
N TYR A 149 -16.38 4.43 3.14
CA TYR A 149 -16.68 3.84 1.85
C TYR A 149 -17.73 2.77 1.99
N TRP A 150 -18.92 2.98 1.43
CA TRP A 150 -20.00 2.00 1.49
C TRP A 150 -20.32 1.50 0.07
N PHE A 151 -20.24 0.19 -0.10
CA PHE A 151 -20.42 -0.47 -1.39
C PHE A 151 -21.76 -1.19 -1.43
N TYR A 152 -22.44 -1.08 -2.58
CA TYR A 152 -23.77 -1.58 -2.81
C TYR A 152 -23.78 -2.53 -3.99
N VAL A 153 -24.60 -3.57 -3.90
CA VAL A 153 -24.83 -4.57 -4.94
C VAL A 153 -26.31 -4.54 -5.34
N PRO A 154 -26.69 -5.02 -6.54
CA PRO A 154 -28.10 -5.20 -6.88
C PRO A 154 -28.82 -6.07 -5.85
N THR A 155 -30.05 -5.71 -5.48
CA THR A 155 -30.84 -6.47 -4.51
C THR A 155 -30.98 -7.92 -4.94
N GLY A 156 -30.70 -8.84 -4.02
CA GLY A 156 -30.75 -10.28 -4.31
C GLY A 156 -29.52 -10.79 -5.07
N PHE A 157 -28.48 -9.96 -5.25
CA PHE A 157 -27.18 -10.43 -5.71
C PHE A 157 -26.65 -11.49 -4.75
N LYS A 158 -26.42 -12.68 -5.29
CA LYS A 158 -25.76 -13.75 -4.56
C LYS A 158 -24.28 -13.66 -4.89
N ALA A 159 -23.47 -13.34 -3.88
CA ALA A 159 -22.03 -13.39 -4.01
C ALA A 159 -21.63 -14.74 -4.63
N PRO A 160 -20.78 -14.74 -5.68
CA PRO A 160 -20.27 -16.00 -6.21
C PRO A 160 -19.66 -16.78 -5.05
N THR A 161 -19.85 -18.10 -5.04
CA THR A 161 -19.16 -18.96 -4.07
C THR A 161 -17.67 -18.85 -4.37
N VAL A 162 -17.01 -17.92 -3.69
CA VAL A 162 -15.56 -17.86 -3.64
C VAL A 162 -15.21 -19.07 -2.77
N THR A 163 -14.90 -20.20 -3.40
CA THR A 163 -13.96 -21.14 -2.79
C THR A 163 -12.72 -20.30 -2.56
N LYS A 164 -12.60 -19.73 -1.36
CA LYS A 164 -11.34 -19.19 -0.86
C LYS A 164 -10.32 -20.23 -1.31
N PRO A 165 -9.35 -19.90 -2.20
CA PRO A 165 -8.26 -20.83 -2.43
C PRO A 165 -7.81 -21.17 -1.03
N THR A 166 -7.98 -22.46 -0.64
CA THR A 166 -7.81 -22.96 0.74
C THR A 166 -6.73 -22.12 1.33
N ALA A 167 -7.12 -21.24 2.27
CA ALA A 167 -6.32 -20.09 2.73
C ALA A 167 -4.89 -20.44 2.50
N TYR A 168 -4.18 -19.77 1.56
CA TYR A 168 -2.80 -20.09 1.18
C TYR A 168 -2.20 -20.75 2.39
N VAL A 169 -2.04 -22.08 2.35
CA VAL A 169 -1.65 -22.80 3.57
C VAL A 169 -0.30 -22.19 3.77
N VAL A 170 -0.19 -21.22 4.69
CA VAL A 170 1.07 -20.69 5.14
C VAL A 170 1.72 -22.00 5.55
N PRO A 171 2.74 -22.49 4.81
CA PRO A 171 3.40 -23.71 5.19
C PRO A 171 3.72 -23.45 6.65
N THR A 172 3.22 -24.30 7.54
CA THR A 172 3.54 -24.16 8.95
C THR A 172 5.04 -24.00 8.94
N LEU A 173 5.53 -22.82 9.36
CA LEU A 173 6.94 -22.54 9.37
C LEU A 173 7.50 -23.52 10.39
N THR A 174 7.84 -24.72 9.93
CA THR A 174 8.76 -25.57 10.62
C THR A 174 10.02 -24.75 10.54
N ALA A 175 10.41 -24.21 11.69
CA ALA A 175 11.72 -23.60 11.83
C ALA A 175 12.69 -24.58 11.15
N PRO A 176 13.53 -24.12 10.20
CA PRO A 176 14.57 -24.98 9.69
C PRO A 176 15.27 -25.57 10.91
N PRO A 177 15.60 -26.88 10.90
CA PRO A 177 16.12 -27.58 12.09
C PRO A 177 17.41 -26.95 12.66
N ASN A 178 17.98 -25.96 11.96
CA ASN A 178 18.95 -25.03 12.47
C ASN A 178 18.54 -23.58 12.18
N PRO A 179 18.71 -22.63 13.12
CA PRO A 179 18.73 -21.22 12.78
C PRO A 179 19.84 -21.01 11.76
N VAL A 180 19.45 -20.69 10.52
CA VAL A 180 20.40 -20.37 9.46
C VAL A 180 20.98 -19.00 9.81
N THR A 181 22.09 -19.00 10.56
CA THR A 181 22.93 -17.83 10.85
C THR A 181 23.83 -17.46 9.68
N THR A 182 23.52 -17.89 8.45
CA THR A 182 24.29 -17.44 7.29
C THR A 182 23.97 -15.98 7.03
N GLN A 183 24.85 -15.12 7.50
CA GLN A 183 24.99 -13.75 7.02
C GLN A 183 25.05 -13.80 5.49
N TYR A 184 23.98 -13.40 4.81
CA TYR A 184 24.03 -13.18 3.38
C TYR A 184 24.82 -11.89 3.15
N SER A 185 26.10 -12.02 2.81
CA SER A 185 26.85 -10.91 2.22
C SER A 185 26.16 -10.51 0.93
N ILE A 186 25.86 -9.23 0.76
CA ILE A 186 25.30 -8.75 -0.49
C ILE A 186 26.29 -9.11 -1.61
N PRO A 187 25.84 -9.79 -2.68
CA PRO A 187 26.72 -10.17 -3.77
C PRO A 187 27.50 -8.95 -4.25
N THR A 188 28.81 -9.12 -4.46
CA THR A 188 29.68 -8.08 -5.03
C THR A 188 29.22 -7.59 -6.41
N THR A 189 28.27 -8.30 -7.03
CA THR A 189 27.59 -7.99 -8.29
C THR A 189 26.43 -7.01 -8.18
N LEU A 190 26.02 -6.60 -6.97
CA LEU A 190 25.19 -5.41 -6.74
C LEU A 190 26.07 -4.26 -6.19
N PRO A 191 27.10 -3.80 -6.92
CA PRO A 191 28.06 -2.85 -6.39
C PRO A 191 27.35 -1.53 -6.08
N LEU A 192 27.66 -0.99 -4.90
CA LEU A 192 27.37 0.41 -4.60
C LEU A 192 28.06 1.29 -5.66
N PRO A 193 27.34 2.22 -6.30
CA PRO A 193 27.99 3.18 -7.19
C PRO A 193 29.00 4.01 -6.39
N ALA A 194 30.25 4.03 -6.86
CA ALA A 194 31.33 4.76 -6.20
C ALA A 194 30.93 6.22 -5.92
N GLY A 195 31.40 6.77 -4.80
CA GLY A 195 31.05 8.13 -4.40
C GLY A 195 29.67 8.28 -3.74
N ASN A 196 29.11 7.20 -3.19
CA ASN A 196 27.86 7.26 -2.41
C ASN A 196 28.01 6.64 -1.01
N THR A 197 27.15 7.04 -0.07
CA THR A 197 27.07 6.47 1.28
C THR A 197 25.62 6.17 1.65
N LEU A 198 25.41 5.24 2.59
CA LEU A 198 24.09 4.87 3.08
C LEU A 198 23.47 6.02 3.87
N LYS A 199 22.29 6.48 3.46
CA LYS A 199 21.48 7.47 4.19
C LYS A 199 20.51 6.79 5.16
N SER A 200 19.77 5.80 4.67
CA SER A 200 18.72 5.15 5.47
C SER A 200 18.39 3.74 4.99
N HIS A 201 17.82 2.95 5.89
CA HIS A 201 17.39 1.57 5.68
C HIS A 201 15.98 1.36 6.23
N TYR A 202 15.14 0.68 5.46
CA TYR A 202 13.77 0.34 5.81
C TYR A 202 13.46 -1.11 5.48
N GLN A 203 12.55 -1.70 6.25
CA GLN A 203 11.94 -3.00 5.97
C GLN A 203 10.61 -2.79 5.26
N GLY A 204 10.48 -3.35 4.06
CA GLY A 204 9.27 -3.27 3.25
C GLY A 204 8.41 -4.52 3.39
N ILE A 205 7.11 -4.33 3.55
CA ILE A 205 6.09 -5.38 3.48
C ILE A 205 5.04 -4.94 2.47
N GLY A 206 4.67 -5.81 1.53
CA GLY A 206 3.71 -5.45 0.50
C GLY A 206 3.48 -6.54 -0.54
N THR A 207 2.97 -6.14 -1.70
CA THR A 207 2.66 -7.03 -2.82
C THR A 207 3.36 -6.60 -4.11
N GLN A 208 3.84 -7.57 -4.88
CA GLN A 208 4.14 -7.39 -6.30
C GLN A 208 2.84 -7.65 -7.08
N ASN A 209 2.45 -6.72 -7.95
CA ASN A 209 1.14 -6.75 -8.60
C ASN A 209 1.36 -7.00 -10.09
N TYR A 210 1.02 -8.21 -10.53
CA TYR A 210 1.23 -8.68 -11.89
C TYR A 210 -0.06 -8.71 -12.69
N ILE A 211 0.02 -8.43 -13.99
CA ILE A 211 -1.04 -8.65 -14.96
C ILE A 211 -0.52 -9.62 -16.02
N CYS A 212 -1.32 -10.64 -16.31
CA CYS A 212 -1.02 -11.59 -17.37
C CYS A 212 -1.17 -10.90 -18.72
N ASP A 213 -0.08 -10.83 -19.46
CA ASP A 213 -0.07 -10.26 -20.80
C ASP A 213 -0.89 -11.13 -21.75
N ASP A 214 -1.82 -10.48 -22.46
CA ASP A 214 -2.80 -11.12 -23.32
C ASP A 214 -2.17 -11.85 -24.53
N LYS A 215 -0.97 -11.44 -24.94
CA LYS A 215 -0.27 -11.98 -26.11
C LYS A 215 0.72 -13.07 -25.73
N THR A 216 1.39 -12.92 -24.60
CA THR A 216 2.46 -13.86 -24.19
C THR A 216 2.00 -14.88 -23.17
N SER A 217 0.82 -14.72 -22.56
CA SER A 217 0.34 -15.57 -21.44
C SER A 217 1.36 -15.64 -20.29
N THR A 218 2.06 -14.52 -20.05
CA THR A 218 3.03 -14.39 -18.96
C THR A 218 2.66 -13.22 -18.07
N PHE A 219 2.80 -13.39 -16.76
CA PHE A 219 2.67 -12.29 -15.82
C PHE A 219 3.76 -11.24 -16.04
N THR A 220 3.33 -9.99 -16.19
CA THR A 220 4.18 -8.80 -16.24
C THR A 220 3.94 -7.96 -15.00
N LEU A 221 4.98 -7.38 -14.41
CA LEU A 221 4.84 -6.53 -13.23
C LEU A 221 4.16 -5.23 -13.66
N SER A 222 2.93 -5.02 -13.21
CA SER A 222 2.15 -3.82 -13.51
C SER A 222 2.35 -2.74 -12.45
N ASN A 223 2.37 -3.13 -11.17
CA ASN A 223 2.54 -2.20 -10.05
C ASN A 223 3.15 -2.90 -8.83
N VAL A 224 3.45 -2.14 -7.80
CA VAL A 224 3.85 -2.61 -6.47
C VAL A 224 3.09 -1.80 -5.44
N THR A 225 2.82 -2.38 -4.28
CA THR A 225 2.39 -1.62 -3.10
C THR A 225 3.14 -2.14 -1.91
N ALA A 226 3.95 -1.32 -1.26
CA ALA A 226 4.63 -1.71 -0.03
C ALA A 226 4.77 -0.57 0.97
N ALA A 227 4.58 -0.93 2.24
CA ALA A 227 4.79 -0.09 3.40
C ALA A 227 6.22 -0.33 3.93
N LEU A 228 7.00 0.73 4.09
CA LEU A 228 8.40 0.68 4.53
C LEU A 228 8.53 1.25 5.94
N PHE A 229 9.08 0.44 6.85
CA PHE A 229 9.24 0.72 8.27
C PHE A 229 10.71 0.91 8.62
N LYS A 230 11.02 1.89 9.48
CA LYS A 230 12.39 2.13 9.92
C LYS A 230 12.85 1.01 10.87
N GLN A 231 14.07 0.52 10.70
CA GLN A 231 14.63 -0.54 11.57
C GLN A 231 14.68 -0.08 13.04
N GLY A 232 14.31 -0.97 13.97
CA GLY A 232 14.30 -0.69 15.41
C GLY A 232 13.04 0.01 15.93
N ALA A 233 12.11 0.37 15.05
CA ALA A 233 10.81 0.88 15.44
C ALA A 233 9.82 -0.26 15.78
N GLU A 234 10.21 -1.18 16.68
CA GLU A 234 9.47 -2.38 17.10
C GLU A 234 8.04 -2.08 17.66
N TYR A 235 7.68 -0.80 17.77
CA TYR A 235 6.41 -0.29 18.28
C TYR A 235 5.69 0.73 17.37
N GLN A 236 6.21 1.08 16.18
CA GLN A 236 5.52 2.00 15.28
C GLN A 236 4.85 1.22 14.14
N LEU A 237 3.55 0.95 14.31
CA LEU A 237 2.65 0.41 13.28
C LEU A 237 2.43 1.37 12.10
N THR A 238 3.17 2.49 12.05
CA THR A 238 3.08 3.53 11.03
C THR A 238 4.26 3.43 10.06
N PRO A 239 4.02 3.19 8.77
CA PRO A 239 5.08 3.23 7.78
C PRO A 239 5.70 4.62 7.69
N SER A 240 7.01 4.66 7.41
CA SER A 240 7.74 5.90 7.14
C SER A 240 7.69 6.28 5.66
N ILE A 241 7.66 5.26 4.78
CA ILE A 241 7.66 5.42 3.33
C ILE A 241 6.60 4.50 2.72
N GLN A 242 5.90 5.00 1.70
CA GLN A 242 5.08 4.20 0.80
C GLN A 242 5.84 3.98 -0.51
N TYR A 243 5.85 2.73 -0.99
CA TYR A 243 6.39 2.36 -2.30
C TYR A 243 5.25 1.96 -3.25
N VAL A 244 5.19 2.62 -4.41
CA VAL A 244 4.21 2.41 -5.49
C VAL A 244 4.82 2.72 -6.86
N PHE A 245 4.14 2.40 -7.96
CA PHE A 245 4.48 2.96 -9.27
C PHE A 245 3.63 4.20 -9.55
N VAL A 246 4.29 5.29 -9.96
CA VAL A 246 3.64 6.52 -10.45
C VAL A 246 3.95 6.64 -11.92
N ASN A 247 2.92 6.61 -12.78
CA ASN A 247 3.07 6.57 -14.24
C ASN A 247 4.01 5.44 -14.73
N GLY A 248 3.91 4.26 -14.11
CA GLY A 248 4.77 3.10 -14.40
C GLY A 248 6.20 3.19 -13.85
N VAL A 249 6.55 4.25 -13.13
CA VAL A 249 7.90 4.46 -12.56
C VAL A 249 7.91 4.11 -11.07
N PRO A 250 8.82 3.23 -10.60
CA PRO A 250 9.03 2.96 -9.18
C PRO A 250 9.26 4.25 -8.38
N THR A 251 8.41 4.50 -7.39
CA THR A 251 8.38 5.75 -6.62
C THR A 251 8.20 5.49 -5.14
N TRP A 252 9.05 6.11 -4.33
CA TRP A 252 9.01 6.08 -2.88
C TRP A 252 8.56 7.44 -2.37
N ILE A 253 7.62 7.43 -1.44
CA ILE A 253 6.94 8.62 -0.92
C ILE A 253 7.07 8.60 0.60
N ALA A 254 7.79 9.55 1.16
CA ALA A 254 7.91 9.74 2.60
C ALA A 254 6.58 10.24 3.17
N ILE A 255 6.04 9.55 4.17
CA ILE A 255 4.71 9.86 4.72
C ILE A 255 4.73 11.15 5.54
N GLY A 256 5.82 11.40 6.27
CA GLY A 256 5.93 12.52 7.20
C GLY A 256 6.13 13.89 6.51
N ASP A 257 7.07 13.98 5.58
CA ASP A 257 7.43 15.25 4.92
C ASP A 257 7.02 15.32 3.45
N LYS A 258 6.38 14.26 2.93
CA LYS A 258 5.84 14.19 1.57
C LYS A 258 6.91 14.25 0.47
N SER A 259 8.19 14.11 0.82
CA SER A 259 9.25 14.00 -0.18
C SER A 259 9.12 12.70 -0.96
N THR A 260 9.47 12.76 -2.24
CA THR A 260 9.45 11.61 -3.14
C THR A 260 10.80 11.42 -3.80
N VAL A 261 11.09 10.16 -4.10
CA VAL A 261 12.15 9.79 -5.04
C VAL A 261 11.60 8.75 -6.00
N SER A 262 11.84 8.93 -7.29
CA SER A 262 11.57 7.90 -8.29
C SER A 262 12.87 7.27 -8.79
N GLY A 263 12.84 6.03 -9.25
CA GLY A 263 14.05 5.29 -9.61
C GLY A 263 13.95 4.48 -10.89
N THR A 264 15.04 4.48 -11.66
CA THR A 264 15.24 3.60 -12.83
C THR A 264 16.12 2.42 -12.44
N PRO A 265 15.68 1.16 -12.62
CA PRO A 265 16.54 0.00 -12.40
C PRO A 265 17.77 0.05 -13.31
N ILE A 266 18.97 -0.06 -12.72
CA ILE A 266 20.24 -0.10 -13.45
C ILE A 266 20.94 -1.45 -13.34
N THR A 267 20.67 -2.20 -12.27
CA THR A 267 21.20 -3.55 -12.06
C THR A 267 20.14 -4.44 -11.44
N LYS A 268 20.02 -5.67 -11.93
CA LYS A 268 19.15 -6.71 -11.38
C LYS A 268 19.96 -7.98 -11.20
N VAL A 269 19.91 -8.56 -10.01
CA VAL A 269 20.64 -9.78 -9.65
C VAL A 269 19.65 -10.79 -9.08
N PRO A 270 19.69 -12.08 -9.48
CA PRO A 270 18.87 -13.12 -8.89
C PRO A 270 18.99 -13.13 -7.35
N SER A 271 17.88 -13.33 -6.66
CA SER A 271 17.93 -13.60 -5.22
C SER A 271 18.62 -14.95 -4.98
N PRO A 272 19.31 -15.17 -3.84
CA PRO A 272 19.93 -16.46 -3.53
C PRO A 272 18.95 -17.65 -3.60
N ASP A 273 17.68 -17.41 -3.26
CA ASP A 273 16.60 -18.36 -3.46
C ASP A 273 15.77 -17.94 -4.70
N PRO A 274 15.67 -18.78 -5.75
CA PRO A 274 14.91 -18.47 -6.96
C PRO A 274 13.39 -18.33 -6.74
N ALA A 275 12.86 -18.74 -5.58
CA ALA A 275 11.46 -18.49 -5.22
C ALA A 275 11.18 -17.02 -4.84
N ASN A 276 12.23 -16.20 -4.70
CA ASN A 276 12.15 -14.80 -4.32
C ASN A 276 12.44 -13.89 -5.51
N ILE A 277 11.77 -12.72 -5.55
CA ILE A 277 12.01 -11.75 -6.63
C ILE A 277 13.46 -11.27 -6.64
N PRO A 278 14.02 -10.94 -7.81
CA PRO A 278 15.40 -10.47 -7.90
C PRO A 278 15.67 -9.19 -7.10
N TRP A 279 16.90 -9.07 -6.64
CA TRP A 279 17.43 -7.86 -6.03
C TRP A 279 17.68 -6.83 -7.12
N VAL A 280 17.45 -5.57 -6.80
CA VAL A 280 17.56 -4.47 -7.76
C VAL A 280 18.29 -3.29 -7.17
N LEU A 281 19.15 -2.67 -7.98
CA LEU A 281 19.73 -1.36 -7.74
C LEU A 281 19.08 -0.39 -8.73
N LEU A 282 18.58 0.72 -8.21
CA LEU A 282 17.96 1.78 -8.98
C LEU A 282 18.75 3.08 -8.84
N LYS A 283 18.88 3.81 -9.94
CA LYS A 283 19.35 5.19 -9.96
C LYS A 283 18.16 6.13 -9.78
N SER A 284 18.29 7.10 -8.89
CA SER A 284 17.29 8.15 -8.68
C SER A 284 17.09 9.00 -9.94
N ASN A 285 15.84 9.26 -10.32
CA ASN A 285 15.48 10.07 -11.49
C ASN A 285 15.14 11.51 -11.09
N THR A 286 14.31 11.68 -10.05
CA THR A 286 13.79 12.97 -9.61
C THR A 286 13.44 12.95 -8.14
N THR A 287 13.65 14.09 -7.48
CA THR A 287 13.26 14.35 -6.09
C THR A 287 12.43 15.62 -6.04
N ASN A 288 11.23 15.58 -5.47
CA ASN A 288 10.25 16.66 -5.60
C ASN A 288 10.35 17.76 -4.52
N THR A 289 11.11 17.54 -3.44
CA THR A 289 11.10 18.42 -2.27
C THR A 289 12.53 18.75 -1.84
N PRO A 290 12.96 20.03 -1.87
CA PRO A 290 14.35 20.41 -1.59
C PRO A 290 14.87 20.05 -0.18
N ASN A 291 14.00 19.74 0.79
CA ASN A 291 14.37 19.56 2.20
C ASN A 291 13.79 18.30 2.88
N GLY A 292 13.20 17.37 2.13
CA GLY A 292 12.65 16.16 2.75
C GLY A 292 13.62 14.99 2.79
N ILE A 293 13.32 13.95 3.56
CA ILE A 293 14.19 12.80 3.82
C ILE A 293 14.61 12.05 2.55
N LEU A 294 13.90 12.22 1.43
CA LEU A 294 14.24 11.59 0.13
C LEU A 294 14.91 12.54 -0.88
N ASN A 295 15.17 13.80 -0.53
CA ASN A 295 15.57 14.88 -1.46
C ASN A 295 16.92 14.72 -2.16
N ASP A 296 17.86 14.04 -1.52
CA ASP A 296 19.26 13.91 -1.92
C ASP A 296 19.60 12.47 -2.33
N VAL A 297 18.58 11.60 -2.36
CA VAL A 297 18.75 10.18 -2.66
C VAL A 297 19.23 10.03 -4.10
N THR A 298 20.39 9.41 -4.26
CA THR A 298 21.06 9.16 -5.54
C THR A 298 20.81 7.74 -6.05
N PHE A 299 20.76 6.77 -5.14
CA PHE A 299 20.50 5.37 -5.46
C PHE A 299 19.62 4.71 -4.42
N LEU A 300 18.91 3.66 -4.85
CA LEU A 300 18.12 2.80 -4.00
C LEU A 300 18.43 1.34 -4.29
N ALA A 301 18.58 0.52 -3.25
CA ALA A 301 18.71 -0.92 -3.41
C ALA A 301 17.55 -1.63 -2.70
N ARG A 302 16.92 -2.57 -3.41
CA ARG A 302 15.99 -3.55 -2.82
C ARG A 302 16.68 -4.90 -2.82
N VAL A 303 16.94 -5.44 -1.63
CA VAL A 303 17.67 -6.69 -1.40
C VAL A 303 16.95 -7.53 -0.36
N ASN A 304 17.47 -8.72 -0.04
CA ASN A 304 16.89 -9.65 0.95
C ASN A 304 15.39 -9.89 0.73
N THR A 305 15.02 -10.03 -0.54
CA THR A 305 13.64 -10.28 -0.95
C THR A 305 13.20 -11.67 -0.51
N PHE A 306 11.95 -11.76 -0.05
CA PHE A 306 11.26 -13.01 0.23
C PHE A 306 9.92 -13.00 -0.52
N GLN A 307 9.62 -14.08 -1.24
CA GLN A 307 8.48 -14.22 -2.15
C GLN A 307 8.41 -13.13 -3.25
N GLY A 308 7.20 -12.79 -3.69
CA GLY A 308 6.90 -11.85 -4.77
C GLY A 308 6.95 -12.43 -6.18
N VAL A 309 7.41 -13.66 -6.41
CA VAL A 309 7.46 -14.27 -7.75
C VAL A 309 6.04 -14.65 -8.21
N PRO A 310 5.60 -14.28 -9.43
CA PRO A 310 4.27 -14.62 -9.90
C PRO A 310 4.12 -16.14 -10.14
N PRO A 311 2.90 -16.68 -10.11
CA PRO A 311 2.65 -18.04 -10.57
C PRO A 311 3.17 -18.27 -11.99
N SER A 312 3.59 -19.49 -12.32
CA SER A 312 4.22 -19.80 -13.61
C SER A 312 3.26 -19.80 -14.80
N THR A 313 1.95 -19.82 -14.55
CA THR A 313 0.90 -19.87 -15.58
C THR A 313 -0.17 -18.86 -15.27
N CYS A 314 -0.73 -18.25 -16.31
CA CYS A 314 -1.83 -17.29 -16.16
C CYS A 314 -2.74 -17.29 -17.39
N LYS A 315 -3.95 -16.77 -17.21
CA LYS A 315 -4.88 -16.45 -18.29
C LYS A 315 -4.79 -14.97 -18.63
N SER A 316 -4.96 -14.61 -19.90
CA SER A 316 -5.03 -13.21 -20.37
C SER A 316 -5.91 -12.34 -19.45
N GLY A 317 -5.37 -11.20 -19.02
CA GLY A 317 -6.03 -10.27 -18.08
C GLY A 317 -6.05 -10.71 -16.61
N GLU A 318 -5.59 -11.93 -16.28
CA GLU A 318 -5.48 -12.40 -14.90
C GLU A 318 -4.51 -11.51 -14.12
N VAL A 319 -4.85 -11.21 -12.86
CA VAL A 319 -4.04 -10.39 -11.98
C VAL A 319 -3.58 -11.24 -10.80
N ALA A 320 -2.30 -11.15 -10.46
CA ALA A 320 -1.72 -11.82 -9.30
C ALA A 320 -1.03 -10.81 -8.38
N PHE A 321 -1.46 -10.76 -7.13
CA PHE A 321 -0.79 -10.00 -6.08
C PHE A 321 -0.03 -11.01 -5.24
N VAL A 322 1.30 -10.89 -5.25
CA VAL A 322 2.16 -11.82 -4.54
C VAL A 322 2.82 -11.07 -3.41
N ASP A 323 2.52 -11.48 -2.19
CA ASP A 323 3.14 -10.93 -0.99
C ASP A 323 4.66 -11.03 -1.10
N TYR A 324 5.34 -10.00 -0.63
CA TYR A 324 6.78 -10.01 -0.50
C TYR A 324 7.23 -9.15 0.67
N THR A 325 8.40 -9.48 1.18
CA THR A 325 9.18 -8.61 2.06
C THR A 325 10.52 -8.30 1.41
N ALA A 326 11.12 -7.17 1.77
CA ALA A 326 12.47 -6.83 1.33
C ALA A 326 13.11 -5.78 2.24
N ASP A 327 14.43 -5.67 2.19
CA ASP A 327 15.16 -4.53 2.73
C ASP A 327 15.37 -3.48 1.65
N TYR A 328 15.15 -2.23 2.03
CA TYR A 328 15.33 -1.04 1.19
C TYR A 328 16.42 -0.15 1.74
N TYR A 329 17.47 0.07 0.96
CA TYR A 329 18.58 0.95 1.31
C TYR A 329 18.58 2.17 0.39
N PHE A 330 18.67 3.35 0.97
CA PHE A 330 18.69 4.64 0.27
C PHE A 330 20.06 5.28 0.43
N TYR A 331 20.67 5.71 -0.67
CA TYR A 331 22.01 6.26 -0.71
C TYR A 331 22.02 7.71 -1.15
N VAL A 332 23.06 8.44 -0.74
CA VAL A 332 23.34 9.82 -1.15
C VAL A 332 24.77 9.96 -1.65
N ALA A 333 25.03 11.02 -2.41
CA ALA A 333 26.40 11.36 -2.83
C ALA A 333 27.30 11.66 -1.62
N ASN A 334 28.55 11.20 -1.67
CA ASN A 334 29.56 11.50 -0.67
C ASN A 334 29.90 13.00 -0.73
N THR A 335 29.72 13.71 0.37
CA THR A 335 30.14 15.11 0.51
C THR A 335 31.63 15.24 0.87
N SER A 336 32.35 14.13 1.01
CA SER A 336 33.77 14.08 1.40
C SER A 336 34.63 13.38 0.35
N ALA A 337 35.74 14.02 -0.06
CA ALA A 337 36.60 13.67 -1.19
C ALA A 337 37.47 12.39 -1.02
N THR A 338 37.21 11.54 -0.03
CA THR A 338 38.09 10.40 0.33
C THR A 338 37.35 9.08 0.62
N ALA A 339 36.07 8.96 0.26
CA ALA A 339 35.32 7.74 0.55
C ALA A 339 35.50 6.66 -0.55
N THR A 340 36.18 5.57 -0.18
CA THR A 340 36.17 4.29 -0.92
C THR A 340 34.77 3.68 -0.93
N ALA A 341 34.50 2.76 -1.86
CA ALA A 341 33.22 2.05 -1.94
C ALA A 341 32.92 1.35 -0.60
N ASN A 342 32.01 1.92 0.19
CA ASN A 342 31.57 1.30 1.42
C ASN A 342 30.73 0.07 1.04
N ASN A 343 31.18 -1.11 1.46
CA ASN A 343 30.34 -2.31 1.39
C ASN A 343 29.02 -2.00 2.09
N MET A 344 27.90 -2.38 1.46
CA MET A 344 26.61 -2.35 2.14
C MET A 344 26.76 -3.04 3.50
N PRO A 345 26.34 -2.39 4.61
CA PRO A 345 26.44 -3.03 5.91
C PRO A 345 25.71 -4.38 5.85
N PRO A 346 26.33 -5.46 6.35
CA PRO A 346 25.70 -6.77 6.31
C PRO A 346 24.34 -6.70 7.01
N PRO A 347 23.32 -7.42 6.50
CA PRO A 347 22.02 -7.43 7.12
C PRO A 347 22.16 -7.90 8.58
N THR A 348 21.70 -7.07 9.52
CA THR A 348 21.76 -7.37 10.97
C THR A 348 20.58 -8.22 11.44
N TYR A 349 19.85 -8.88 10.53
CA TYR A 349 18.61 -9.56 10.89
C TYR A 349 18.80 -11.06 11.14
N SER A 350 18.49 -11.47 12.38
CA SER A 350 18.01 -12.82 12.70
C SER A 350 16.50 -12.83 12.51
N PRO A 351 15.91 -13.79 11.74
CA PRO A 351 14.47 -13.92 11.63
C PRO A 351 13.83 -14.11 13.00
N LYS A 352 13.16 -13.06 13.51
CA LYS A 352 12.12 -13.24 14.52
C LYS A 352 10.93 -13.85 13.78
N VAL A 353 10.85 -15.17 13.83
CA VAL A 353 9.63 -15.90 13.54
C VAL A 353 8.54 -15.30 14.41
N VAL A 354 7.57 -14.60 13.82
CA VAL A 354 6.31 -14.34 14.50
C VAL A 354 5.58 -15.67 14.48
N SER A 355 5.91 -16.53 15.45
CA SER A 355 5.19 -17.77 15.67
C SER A 355 3.77 -17.40 16.08
N SER A 356 2.79 -17.86 15.32
CA SER A 356 1.35 -17.74 15.61
C SER A 356 0.93 -18.62 16.80
N SER A 357 1.74 -18.69 17.84
CA SER A 357 1.41 -19.37 19.09
C SER A 357 1.17 -18.35 20.21
N SER A 358 0.16 -17.49 20.03
CA SER A 358 -0.59 -17.01 21.19
C SER A 358 -1.59 -18.10 21.55
N THR A 359 -1.12 -19.14 22.23
CA THR A 359 -2.00 -19.92 23.08
C THR A 359 -2.53 -18.96 24.13
N TYR A 360 -3.77 -18.52 23.96
CA TYR A 360 -4.56 -17.96 25.05
C TYR A 360 -4.67 -19.05 26.11
N SER A 361 -3.73 -19.05 27.07
CA SER A 361 -3.93 -19.75 28.32
C SER A 361 -5.02 -18.98 29.04
N SER A 362 -6.21 -19.57 29.08
CA SER A 362 -7.31 -19.14 29.95
C SER A 362 -6.83 -19.22 31.40
N ILE A 363 -6.19 -18.17 31.89
CA ILE A 363 -6.04 -17.93 33.31
C ILE A 363 -7.41 -17.47 33.78
N PHE A 364 -8.15 -18.40 34.37
CA PHE A 364 -9.21 -18.09 35.32
C PHE A 364 -8.58 -17.29 36.46
N LEU A 365 -8.64 -15.96 36.38
CA LEU A 365 -8.50 -15.12 37.56
C LEU A 365 -9.79 -15.27 38.36
N LEU A 366 -9.73 -16.15 39.37
CA LEU A 366 -10.61 -16.10 40.52
C LEU A 366 -10.51 -14.69 41.12
N PHE A 367 -11.54 -13.87 40.89
CA PHE A 367 -11.72 -12.64 41.64
C PHE A 367 -12.01 -13.00 43.11
N PRO A 368 -11.23 -12.52 44.09
CA PRO A 368 -11.70 -12.49 45.45
C PRO A 368 -12.78 -11.41 45.52
N PHE A 369 -14.00 -11.81 45.88
CA PHE A 369 -15.04 -10.92 46.35
C PHE A 369 -14.49 -10.13 47.54
N ILE A 370 -14.26 -8.83 47.36
CA ILE A 370 -14.16 -7.89 48.47
C ILE A 370 -15.46 -7.11 48.49
N PHE A 371 -16.33 -7.51 49.41
CA PHE A 371 -17.42 -6.69 49.91
C PHE A 371 -16.84 -5.38 50.47
N TYR A 372 -17.30 -4.25 49.96
CA TYR A 372 -17.35 -3.03 50.77
C TYR A 372 -18.81 -2.62 50.91
N SER A 373 -19.34 -2.87 52.11
CA SER A 373 -20.57 -2.28 52.60
C SER A 373 -20.24 -0.97 53.32
N LEU A 374 -21.19 -0.03 53.23
CA LEU A 374 -21.46 1.09 54.14
C LEU A 374 -20.41 2.22 54.21
N LEU A 375 -20.72 3.38 53.65
CA LEU A 375 -21.55 4.46 54.22
C LEU A 375 -21.89 5.52 53.17
#